data_AF-U2K5G0-F1
#
_entry.id   AF-U2K5G0-F1
#
_cell.length_a   1.000
_cell.length_b   1.000
_cell.length_c   1.000
_cell.angle_alpha   90.00
_cell.angle_beta   90.00
_cell.angle_gamma   90.00
#
_symmetry.space_group_name_H-M   'P 1'
#
loop_
_entity.id
_entity.type
_entity.pdbx_description
1 polymer ?
#
loop_
_entity_poly.entity_id
_entity_poly.type
_entity_poly.pdbx_seq_one_letter_code
_entity_poly.pdbx_strand_id
1 'polypeptide(L)'
;MNKILSLLTLLLCVSIVVSCSEEKEEPPTSITLSPEGRIMHHGETLQLTATPNRGVSFISENKNIASVNSSGLVQAVLIGKTRIVASAGSAVAYCEIDVRPKVINLPEPLLLFGRNIDEVKKLFDATYPSAQYEVIEEEGAFARYFPNYRVEKRRIPLYVIYRSDDNGNLISVTYKALAWHNLLKEYTSERYLSTNKLVKGDYEFLSVDERIRVLVSPYSESYHYAIFLHGPRP
;
A
#
# COMPACT_ATOMS: atom_id res chain seq x y z
N MET A 1 34.31 82.15 -14.35
CA MET A 1 34.61 81.85 -12.94
C MET A 1 33.39 82.23 -12.10
N ASN A 2 32.79 81.20 -11.50
CA ASN A 2 31.54 81.18 -10.73
C ASN A 2 31.54 82.13 -9.53
N LYS A 3 30.36 82.65 -9.13
CA LYS A 3 29.80 82.58 -7.76
C LYS A 3 28.26 82.78 -7.72
N ILE A 4 27.57 81.70 -7.31
CA ILE A 4 26.49 81.63 -6.27
C ILE A 4 25.19 82.45 -6.50
N LEU A 5 24.01 81.79 -6.52
CA LEU A 5 22.92 81.93 -5.50
C LEU A 5 21.67 81.05 -5.77
N SER A 6 21.34 80.19 -4.81
CA SER A 6 20.01 79.80 -4.27
C SER A 6 18.78 79.67 -5.20
N LEU A 7 18.15 78.48 -5.22
CA LEU A 7 16.82 78.32 -4.61
C LEU A 7 16.46 76.84 -4.39
N LEU A 8 16.18 76.52 -3.14
CA LEU A 8 15.56 75.28 -2.66
C LEU A 8 14.20 75.05 -3.34
N THR A 9 13.97 73.86 -3.88
CA THR A 9 12.63 73.25 -3.90
C THR A 9 12.69 71.94 -3.13
N LEU A 10 12.03 71.98 -1.97
CA LEU A 10 11.87 70.92 -0.99
C LEU A 10 11.12 69.74 -1.63
N LEU A 11 11.86 68.72 -2.07
CA LEU A 11 11.30 67.43 -2.47
C LEU A 11 10.85 66.72 -1.20
N LEU A 12 9.57 66.83 -0.88
CA LEU A 12 8.91 66.12 0.21
C LEU A 12 8.91 64.62 -0.12
N CYS A 13 10.00 63.94 0.25
CA CYS A 13 10.06 62.49 0.31
C CYS A 13 9.09 62.04 1.41
N VAL A 14 7.83 61.78 1.06
CA VAL A 14 6.91 61.02 1.90
C VAL A 14 7.40 59.57 1.86
N SER A 15 8.34 59.26 2.74
CA SER A 15 8.73 57.89 3.06
C SER A 15 7.57 57.23 3.78
N ILE A 16 6.72 56.54 3.01
CA ILE A 16 5.77 55.58 3.54
C ILE A 16 6.61 54.44 4.13
N VAL A 17 6.93 54.57 5.42
CA VAL A 17 7.38 53.43 6.21
C VAL A 17 6.19 52.48 6.31
N VAL A 18 6.13 51.51 5.41
CA VAL A 18 5.27 50.35 5.56
C VAL A 18 5.80 49.59 6.77
N SER A 19 5.32 49.97 7.94
CA SER A 19 5.48 49.22 9.18
C SER A 19 4.61 47.98 9.04
N CYS A 20 5.12 46.95 8.36
CA CYS A 20 4.59 45.60 8.47
C CYS A 20 4.73 45.20 9.96
N SER A 21 3.66 45.37 10.71
CA SER A 21 3.51 44.67 11.97
C SER A 21 3.37 43.19 11.62
N GLU A 22 4.29 42.35 12.10
CA GLU A 22 4.06 40.90 12.15
C GLU A 22 2.90 40.67 13.13
N GLU A 23 1.68 40.74 12.61
CA GLU A 23 0.48 40.39 13.36
C GLU A 23 0.51 38.88 13.56
N LYS A 24 0.82 38.46 14.80
CA LYS A 24 0.92 37.05 15.18
C LYS A 24 -0.45 36.42 15.08
N GLU A 25 -0.75 35.83 13.93
CA GLU A 25 -2.03 35.23 13.63
C GLU A 25 -2.32 34.07 14.62
N GLU A 26 -3.38 34.18 15.41
CA GLU A 26 -3.74 33.14 16.38
C GLU A 26 -4.07 31.81 15.68
N PRO A 27 -3.72 30.65 16.28
CA PRO A 27 -4.03 29.37 15.68
C PRO A 27 -5.55 29.15 15.58
N PRO A 28 -6.02 28.41 14.56
CA PRO A 28 -7.45 28.16 14.40
C PRO A 28 -8.00 27.32 15.57
N THR A 29 -9.21 27.65 16.02
CA THR A 29 -9.93 26.92 17.09
C THR A 29 -10.72 25.72 16.56
N SER A 30 -10.96 25.67 15.24
CA SER A 30 -11.64 24.57 14.54
C SER A 30 -10.99 24.33 13.19
N ILE A 31 -11.03 23.08 12.73
CA ILE A 31 -10.55 22.67 11.41
C ILE A 31 -11.56 21.69 10.81
N THR A 32 -11.86 21.86 9.52
CA THR A 32 -12.62 20.88 8.74
C THR A 32 -11.72 20.28 7.66
N LEU A 33 -12.04 19.06 7.24
CA LEU A 33 -11.25 18.30 6.28
C LEU A 33 -12.15 17.78 5.17
N SER A 34 -11.74 17.96 3.91
CA SER A 34 -12.48 17.52 2.75
C SER A 34 -11.58 16.74 1.78
N PRO A 35 -12.06 15.65 1.16
CA PRO A 35 -13.34 14.99 1.46
C PRO A 35 -13.33 14.24 2.81
N GLU A 36 -14.51 14.08 3.38
CA GLU A 36 -14.74 13.18 4.52
C GLU A 36 -14.82 11.74 4.04
N GLY A 37 -13.89 10.89 4.49
CA GLY A 37 -13.94 9.46 4.23
C GLY A 37 -13.75 9.06 2.77
N ARG A 38 -13.00 7.98 2.51
CA ARG A 38 -12.83 7.48 1.15
C ARG A 38 -12.56 5.98 1.08
N ILE A 39 -13.25 5.31 0.16
CA ILE A 39 -12.80 4.02 -0.36
C ILE A 39 -11.83 4.31 -1.50
N MET A 40 -10.62 3.78 -1.40
CA MET A 40 -9.57 3.89 -2.40
C MET A 40 -9.12 2.48 -2.80
N HIS A 41 -8.61 2.33 -4.02
CA HIS A 41 -7.90 1.13 -4.43
C HIS A 41 -6.38 1.32 -4.32
N HIS A 42 -5.65 0.22 -4.21
CA HIS A 42 -4.18 0.24 -4.13
C HIS A 42 -3.54 1.14 -5.21
N GLY A 43 -2.60 2.00 -4.78
CA GLY A 43 -1.88 2.93 -5.65
C GLY A 43 -2.66 4.19 -6.05
N GLU A 44 -3.96 4.30 -5.72
CA GLU A 44 -4.69 5.55 -5.91
C GLU A 44 -4.19 6.65 -4.97
N THR A 45 -4.46 7.90 -5.36
CA THR A 45 -4.14 9.08 -4.56
C THR A 45 -5.40 9.92 -4.30
N LEU A 46 -5.39 10.65 -3.20
CA LEU A 46 -6.45 11.55 -2.79
C LEU A 46 -5.83 12.84 -2.24
N GLN A 47 -6.24 13.99 -2.76
CA GLN A 47 -5.85 15.27 -2.20
C GLN A 47 -6.84 15.67 -1.11
N LEU A 48 -6.34 15.88 0.12
CA LEU A 48 -7.10 16.46 1.21
C LEU A 48 -6.94 17.97 1.26
N THR A 49 -8.01 18.66 1.60
CA THR A 49 -8.01 20.11 1.82
C THR A 49 -8.57 20.40 3.21
N ALA A 50 -7.81 21.14 4.01
CA ALA A 50 -8.23 21.61 5.32
C ALA A 50 -8.72 23.06 5.26
N THR A 51 -9.76 23.38 6.04
CA THR A 51 -10.26 24.74 6.19
C THR A 51 -10.34 25.12 7.67
N PRO A 52 -9.63 26.18 8.12
CA PRO A 52 -8.63 26.94 7.37
C PRO A 52 -7.38 26.08 7.06
N ASN A 53 -6.63 26.45 6.02
CA ASN A 53 -5.48 25.68 5.55
C ASN A 53 -4.14 26.12 6.19
N ARG A 54 -4.15 27.16 7.02
CA ARG A 54 -2.97 27.71 7.69
C ARG A 54 -2.59 26.90 8.92
N GLY A 55 -1.29 26.64 9.09
CA GLY A 55 -0.75 25.92 10.25
C GLY A 55 -1.21 24.46 10.37
N VAL A 56 -1.69 23.86 9.27
CA VAL A 56 -2.17 22.48 9.24
C VAL A 56 -1.00 21.50 9.11
N SER A 57 -1.06 20.44 9.90
CA SER A 57 -0.18 19.27 9.81
C SER A 57 -1.02 18.02 9.56
N PHE A 58 -0.46 17.08 8.79
CA PHE A 58 -1.10 15.82 8.45
C PHE A 58 -0.26 14.63 8.93
N ILE A 59 -0.92 13.65 9.54
CA ILE A 59 -0.32 12.35 9.87
C ILE A 59 -1.28 11.22 9.50
N SER A 60 -0.73 10.03 9.27
CA SER A 60 -1.53 8.79 9.15
C SER A 60 -1.35 7.97 10.42
N GLU A 61 -2.45 7.44 10.96
CA GLU A 61 -2.41 6.49 12.07
C GLU A 61 -1.71 5.17 11.68
N ASN A 62 -1.77 4.80 10.40
CA ASN A 62 -1.07 3.64 9.85
C ASN A 62 -0.60 3.91 8.41
N LYS A 63 0.68 4.28 8.30
CA LYS A 63 1.35 4.58 7.01
C LYS A 63 1.48 3.37 6.09
N ASN A 64 1.41 2.15 6.61
CA ASN A 64 1.44 0.93 5.79
C ASN A 64 0.12 0.72 5.04
N ILE A 65 -0.99 1.27 5.53
CA ILE A 65 -2.29 1.20 4.84
C ILE A 65 -2.47 2.41 3.93
N ALA A 66 -2.28 3.63 4.45
CA ALA A 66 -2.29 4.84 3.66
C ALA A 66 -1.28 5.85 4.19
N SER A 67 -0.48 6.45 3.32
CA SER A 67 0.46 7.51 3.67
C SER A 67 -0.12 8.87 3.30
N VAL A 68 0.35 9.94 3.95
CA VAL A 68 0.00 11.32 3.62
C VAL A 68 1.27 12.17 3.69
N ASN A 69 1.46 13.06 2.71
CA ASN A 69 2.58 13.99 2.72
C ASN A 69 2.19 15.33 3.40
N SER A 70 3.14 16.26 3.50
CA SER A 70 2.89 17.57 4.14
C SER A 70 1.88 18.45 3.39
N SER A 71 1.61 18.20 2.11
CA SER A 71 0.61 18.93 1.32
C SER A 71 -0.78 18.31 1.41
N GLY A 72 -0.98 17.25 2.20
CA GLY A 72 -2.26 16.55 2.30
C GLY A 72 -2.54 15.57 1.15
N LEU A 73 -1.55 15.23 0.33
CA LEU A 73 -1.69 14.19 -0.69
C LEU A 73 -1.56 12.81 -0.03
N VAL A 74 -2.68 12.10 -0.01
CA VAL A 74 -2.82 10.74 0.51
C VAL A 74 -2.53 9.73 -0.59
N GLN A 75 -1.80 8.66 -0.27
CA GLN A 75 -1.56 7.52 -1.15
C GLN A 75 -2.05 6.23 -0.49
N ALA A 76 -2.83 5.44 -1.22
CA ALA A 76 -3.25 4.10 -0.79
C ALA A 76 -2.11 3.09 -0.97
N VAL A 77 -1.67 2.46 0.13
CA VAL A 77 -0.48 1.61 0.19
C VAL A 77 -0.87 0.13 0.28
N LEU A 78 -1.26 -0.40 1.44
CA LEU A 78 -1.75 -1.76 1.59
C LEU A 78 -3.26 -1.78 1.84
N ILE A 79 -3.92 -2.90 1.51
CA ILE A 79 -5.31 -3.12 1.86
C ILE A 79 -5.53 -3.01 3.38
N GLY A 80 -6.66 -2.43 3.76
CA GLY A 80 -7.02 -2.23 5.17
C GLY A 80 -7.64 -0.86 5.42
N LYS A 81 -7.92 -0.58 6.69
CA LYS A 81 -8.53 0.69 7.13
C LYS A 81 -7.57 1.48 8.02
N THR A 82 -7.51 2.78 7.81
CA THR A 82 -6.72 3.72 8.63
C THR A 82 -7.40 5.09 8.65
N ARG A 83 -6.91 6.01 9.48
CA ARG A 83 -7.34 7.41 9.46
C ARG A 83 -6.16 8.33 9.18
N ILE A 84 -6.43 9.35 8.38
CA ILE A 84 -5.58 10.53 8.25
C ILE A 84 -6.05 11.57 9.26
N VAL A 85 -5.13 12.10 10.05
CA VAL A 85 -5.38 13.12 11.07
C VAL A 85 -4.82 14.45 10.57
N ALA A 86 -5.66 15.47 10.54
CA ALA A 86 -5.27 16.86 10.28
C ALA A 86 -5.32 17.66 11.59
N SER A 87 -4.30 18.44 11.89
CA SER A 87 -4.25 19.25 13.11
C SER A 87 -3.72 20.66 12.84
N ALA A 88 -4.37 21.67 13.42
CA ALA A 88 -3.92 23.05 13.41
C ALA A 88 -4.16 23.68 14.78
N GLY A 89 -3.08 23.99 15.51
CA GLY A 89 -3.17 24.34 16.92
C GLY A 89 -3.75 23.19 17.74
N SER A 90 -4.81 23.46 18.51
CA SER A 90 -5.56 22.44 19.26
C SER A 90 -6.69 21.79 18.46
N ALA A 91 -7.00 22.30 17.27
CA ALA A 91 -8.08 21.78 16.44
C ALA A 91 -7.63 20.51 15.70
N VAL A 92 -8.49 19.49 15.64
CA VAL A 92 -8.22 18.20 15.00
C VAL A 92 -9.41 17.78 14.12
N ALA A 93 -9.12 17.24 12.93
CA ALA A 93 -10.09 16.60 12.06
C ALA A 93 -9.53 15.27 11.51
N TYR A 94 -10.43 14.41 11.05
CA TYR A 94 -10.10 13.05 10.61
C TYR A 94 -10.69 12.76 9.22
N CYS A 95 -9.99 11.94 8.43
CA CYS A 95 -10.49 11.33 7.21
C CYS A 95 -10.26 9.83 7.27
N GLU A 96 -11.34 9.03 7.25
CA GLU A 96 -11.26 7.57 7.22
C GLU A 96 -10.90 7.07 5.83
N ILE A 97 -9.91 6.19 5.72
CA ILE A 97 -9.48 5.60 4.46
C ILE A 97 -9.69 4.09 4.54
N ASP A 98 -10.44 3.53 3.58
CA ASP A 98 -10.64 2.09 3.36
C ASP A 98 -9.97 1.69 2.03
N VAL A 99 -8.78 1.11 2.11
CA VAL A 99 -8.02 0.65 0.94
C VAL A 99 -8.46 -0.76 0.57
N ARG A 100 -8.97 -0.92 -0.64
CA ARG A 100 -9.48 -2.20 -1.18
C ARG A 100 -8.58 -2.75 -2.30
N PRO A 101 -8.54 -4.08 -2.46
CA PRO A 101 -7.79 -4.70 -3.56
C PRO A 101 -8.39 -4.32 -4.92
N LYS A 102 -7.54 -4.28 -5.95
CA LYS A 102 -7.96 -4.32 -7.36
C LYS A 102 -8.05 -5.78 -7.83
N VAL A 103 -7.10 -6.61 -7.38
CA VAL A 103 -7.09 -8.05 -7.64
C VAL A 103 -8.05 -8.75 -6.69
N ILE A 104 -9.26 -9.01 -7.19
CA ILE A 104 -10.34 -9.72 -6.48
C ILE A 104 -10.50 -11.15 -7.01
N ASN A 105 -10.99 -12.08 -6.18
CA ASN A 105 -11.30 -13.49 -6.45
C ASN A 105 -10.12 -14.49 -6.56
N LEU A 106 -8.90 -14.10 -6.21
CA LEU A 106 -7.87 -15.10 -5.88
C LEU A 106 -8.28 -15.77 -4.56
N PRO A 107 -8.09 -17.09 -4.39
CA PRO A 107 -8.21 -17.70 -3.08
C PRO A 107 -7.19 -17.02 -2.14
N GLU A 108 -7.56 -16.86 -0.87
CA GLU A 108 -6.60 -16.43 0.15
C GLU A 108 -5.72 -17.64 0.50
N PRO A 109 -4.38 -17.51 0.50
CA PRO A 109 -3.52 -18.65 0.75
C PRO A 109 -3.63 -19.08 2.23
N LEU A 110 -3.75 -20.39 2.48
CA LEU A 110 -3.74 -20.93 3.84
C LEU A 110 -2.29 -21.03 4.34
N LEU A 111 -1.75 -19.91 4.82
CA LEU A 111 -0.35 -19.78 5.29
C LEU A 111 -0.13 -20.40 6.68
N LEU A 112 -0.55 -21.66 6.84
CA LEU A 112 -0.48 -22.43 8.07
C LEU A 112 0.87 -23.11 8.23
N PHE A 113 1.94 -22.32 8.12
CA PHE A 113 3.30 -22.85 8.15
C PHE A 113 3.58 -23.59 9.46
N GLY A 114 4.35 -24.68 9.36
CA GLY A 114 4.62 -25.60 10.47
C GLY A 114 3.52 -26.61 10.77
N ARG A 115 2.33 -26.50 10.15
CA ARG A 115 1.25 -27.49 10.33
C ARG A 115 1.45 -28.70 9.42
N ASN A 116 0.98 -29.86 9.87
CA ASN A 116 1.01 -31.08 9.05
C ASN A 116 0.24 -30.87 7.73
N ILE A 117 0.85 -31.22 6.61
CA ILE A 117 0.34 -30.91 5.28
C ILE A 117 -0.97 -31.63 4.94
N ASP A 118 -1.24 -32.81 5.50
CA ASP A 118 -2.50 -33.52 5.30
C ASP A 118 -3.67 -32.83 5.99
N GLU A 119 -3.43 -32.22 7.17
CA GLU A 119 -4.42 -31.37 7.83
C GLU A 119 -4.71 -30.12 6.99
N VAL A 120 -3.65 -29.48 6.49
CA VAL A 120 -3.78 -28.29 5.62
C VAL A 120 -4.55 -28.64 4.35
N LYS A 121 -4.28 -29.80 3.73
CA LYS A 121 -4.99 -30.29 2.56
C LYS A 121 -6.48 -30.49 2.83
N LYS A 122 -6.84 -31.14 3.94
CA LYS A 122 -8.25 -31.33 4.35
C LYS A 122 -8.95 -30.00 4.56
N LEU A 123 -8.30 -29.06 5.25
CA LEU A 123 -8.85 -27.72 5.46
C LEU A 123 -9.00 -26.95 4.14
N PHE A 124 -8.02 -27.05 3.23
CA PHE A 124 -8.08 -26.44 1.92
C PHE A 124 -9.28 -26.95 1.13
N ASP A 125 -9.46 -28.27 1.06
CA ASP A 125 -10.56 -28.88 0.31
C ASP A 125 -11.93 -28.51 0.89
N ALA A 126 -12.03 -28.37 2.21
CA ALA A 126 -13.24 -27.86 2.87
C ALA A 126 -13.48 -26.37 2.58
N THR A 127 -12.42 -25.56 2.52
CA THR A 127 -12.51 -24.10 2.29
C THR A 127 -12.82 -23.77 0.83
N TYR A 128 -12.27 -24.55 -0.11
CA TYR A 128 -12.33 -24.32 -1.55
C TYR A 128 -12.85 -25.56 -2.30
N PRO A 129 -14.12 -25.96 -2.08
CA PRO A 129 -14.66 -27.21 -2.65
C PRO A 129 -14.78 -27.19 -4.19
N SER A 130 -14.68 -26.02 -4.81
CA SER A 130 -14.68 -25.86 -6.27
C SER A 130 -13.30 -25.99 -6.91
N ALA A 131 -12.22 -26.06 -6.10
CA ALA A 131 -10.87 -26.23 -6.59
C ALA A 131 -10.68 -27.65 -7.14
N GLN A 132 -10.09 -27.76 -8.32
CA GLN A 132 -9.84 -29.04 -8.97
C GLN A 132 -8.52 -29.63 -8.47
N TYR A 133 -8.43 -30.96 -8.40
CA TYR A 133 -7.16 -31.62 -8.10
C TYR A 133 -6.18 -31.43 -9.25
N GLU A 134 -4.92 -31.13 -8.92
CA GLU A 134 -3.82 -31.08 -9.87
C GLU A 134 -2.76 -32.10 -9.44
N VAL A 135 -2.33 -32.95 -10.38
CA VAL A 135 -1.26 -33.93 -10.14
C VAL A 135 0.07 -33.20 -10.12
N ILE A 136 0.87 -33.40 -9.07
CA ILE A 136 2.26 -32.97 -9.01
C ILE A 136 3.13 -34.15 -8.59
N GLU A 137 4.20 -34.41 -9.33
CA GLU A 137 5.16 -35.49 -9.07
C GLU A 137 6.25 -35.01 -8.09
N GLU A 138 5.82 -34.51 -6.94
CA GLU A 138 6.69 -34.00 -5.88
C GLU A 138 6.23 -34.61 -4.55
N GLU A 139 7.12 -35.35 -3.89
CA GLU A 139 6.84 -35.91 -2.56
C GLU A 139 6.65 -34.78 -1.54
N GLY A 140 5.71 -34.95 -0.60
CA GLY A 140 5.41 -33.90 0.38
C GLY A 140 4.70 -32.66 -0.20
N ALA A 141 4.05 -32.78 -1.37
CA ALA A 141 3.32 -31.67 -1.97
C ALA A 141 1.88 -32.05 -2.37
N PHE A 142 1.00 -31.04 -2.41
CA PHE A 142 -0.28 -31.16 -3.11
C PHE A 142 -0.57 -29.89 -3.90
N ALA A 143 -1.29 -30.04 -5.01
CA ALA A 143 -1.67 -28.94 -5.87
C ALA A 143 -3.19 -28.90 -6.13
N ARG A 144 -3.69 -27.69 -6.34
CA ARG A 144 -5.08 -27.41 -6.70
C ARG A 144 -5.14 -26.41 -7.84
N TYR A 145 -6.12 -26.60 -8.70
CA TYR A 145 -6.31 -25.84 -9.92
C TYR A 145 -7.63 -25.07 -9.91
N PHE A 146 -7.56 -23.80 -10.27
CA PHE A 146 -8.70 -22.88 -10.40
C PHE A 146 -8.86 -22.48 -11.87
N PRO A 147 -9.76 -23.14 -12.64
CA PRO A 147 -9.87 -22.95 -14.09
C PRO A 147 -10.49 -21.63 -14.55
N ASN A 148 -11.27 -20.98 -13.68
CA ASN A 148 -12.20 -19.94 -14.09
C ASN A 148 -11.95 -18.58 -13.41
N TYR A 149 -10.72 -18.31 -12.98
CA TYR A 149 -10.39 -16.99 -12.48
C TYR A 149 -10.42 -15.97 -13.62
N ARG A 150 -11.20 -14.88 -13.47
CA ARG A 150 -11.37 -13.87 -14.51
C ARG A 150 -10.66 -12.57 -14.14
N VAL A 151 -9.68 -12.17 -14.95
CA VAL A 151 -9.07 -10.83 -14.92
C VAL A 151 -9.43 -10.13 -16.21
N GLU A 152 -10.05 -8.96 -16.14
CA GLU A 152 -10.40 -8.16 -17.32
C GLU A 152 -11.07 -8.97 -18.45
N LYS A 153 -11.99 -9.87 -18.07
CA LYS A 153 -12.74 -10.79 -18.96
C LYS A 153 -11.93 -11.96 -19.55
N ARG A 154 -10.62 -12.08 -19.29
CA ARG A 154 -9.81 -13.26 -19.63
C ARG A 154 -9.82 -14.26 -18.50
N ARG A 155 -9.87 -15.55 -18.85
CA ARG A 155 -9.69 -16.64 -17.88
C ARG A 155 -8.19 -16.91 -17.72
N ILE A 156 -7.71 -16.83 -16.49
CA ILE A 156 -6.32 -17.13 -16.15
C ILE A 156 -6.32 -18.38 -15.29
N PRO A 157 -5.68 -19.48 -15.72
CA PRO A 157 -5.51 -20.64 -14.88
C PRO A 157 -4.61 -20.28 -13.69
N LEU A 158 -5.07 -20.59 -12.48
CA LEU A 158 -4.27 -20.46 -11.27
C LEU A 158 -4.05 -21.84 -10.66
N TYR A 159 -2.79 -22.16 -10.41
CA TYR A 159 -2.41 -23.32 -9.62
C TYR A 159 -1.95 -22.85 -8.25
N VAL A 160 -2.39 -23.54 -7.21
CA VAL A 160 -1.95 -23.35 -5.84
C VAL A 160 -1.27 -24.62 -5.37
N ILE A 161 -0.01 -24.51 -4.98
CA ILE A 161 0.85 -25.64 -4.64
C ILE A 161 1.33 -25.47 -3.20
N TYR A 162 1.10 -26.47 -2.36
CA TYR A 162 1.58 -26.52 -0.99
C TYR A 162 2.71 -27.54 -0.89
N ARG A 163 3.79 -27.22 -0.17
CA ARG A 163 4.95 -28.10 0.02
C ARG A 163 5.32 -28.20 1.49
N SER A 164 5.68 -29.40 1.93
CA SER A 164 6.18 -29.67 3.27
C SER A 164 7.69 -29.90 3.32
N ASP A 165 8.24 -29.89 4.54
CA ASP A 165 9.52 -30.51 4.84
C ASP A 165 9.40 -32.05 4.95
N ASP A 166 10.52 -32.72 5.24
CA ASP A 166 10.60 -34.18 5.41
C ASP A 166 9.78 -34.71 6.60
N ASN A 167 9.40 -33.83 7.54
CA ASN A 167 8.53 -34.18 8.68
C ASN A 167 7.04 -33.98 8.35
N GLY A 168 6.72 -33.56 7.12
CA GLY A 168 5.35 -33.30 6.69
C GLY A 168 4.80 -31.95 7.16
N ASN A 169 5.64 -31.03 7.66
CA ASN A 169 5.22 -29.70 8.09
C ASN A 169 5.23 -28.73 6.89
N LEU A 170 4.17 -27.94 6.72
CA LEU A 170 4.07 -26.96 5.64
C LEU A 170 5.17 -25.91 5.73
N ILE A 171 5.94 -25.73 4.65
CA ILE A 171 7.02 -24.74 4.57
C ILE A 171 6.81 -23.68 3.49
N SER A 172 6.01 -23.97 2.46
CA SER A 172 5.74 -22.99 1.40
C SER A 172 4.38 -23.19 0.74
N VAL A 173 3.82 -22.08 0.27
CA VAL A 173 2.66 -22.05 -0.62
C VAL A 173 3.09 -21.31 -1.88
N THR A 174 2.76 -21.83 -3.06
CA THR A 174 3.12 -21.21 -4.33
C THR A 174 1.87 -20.98 -5.16
N TYR A 175 1.67 -19.74 -5.60
CA TYR A 175 0.73 -19.42 -6.66
C TYR A 175 1.49 -19.44 -7.98
N LYS A 176 0.95 -20.14 -8.97
CA LYS A 176 1.47 -20.19 -10.34
C LYS A 176 0.33 -19.79 -11.29
N ALA A 177 0.56 -18.76 -12.08
CA ALA A 177 -0.41 -18.26 -13.05
C ALA A 177 0.27 -17.91 -14.38
N LEU A 178 -0.50 -17.86 -15.48
CA LEU A 178 0.03 -17.38 -16.76
C LEU A 178 0.58 -15.97 -16.60
N ALA A 179 1.65 -15.68 -17.33
CA ALA A 179 2.40 -14.43 -17.16
C ALA A 179 1.68 -13.15 -17.51
N TRP A 180 0.55 -13.25 -18.21
CA TRP A 180 -0.20 -12.10 -18.66
C TRP A 180 -0.57 -11.16 -17.49
N HIS A 181 -0.22 -9.89 -17.64
CA HIS A 181 -0.59 -8.77 -16.76
C HIS A 181 0.01 -8.71 -15.35
N ASN A 182 1.13 -9.40 -15.05
CA ASN A 182 1.79 -9.32 -13.73
C ASN A 182 0.84 -9.59 -12.53
N LEU A 183 -0.23 -10.36 -12.73
CA LEU A 183 -1.32 -10.58 -11.75
C LEU A 183 -0.83 -10.87 -10.33
N LEU A 184 0.15 -11.78 -10.19
CA LEU A 184 0.66 -12.17 -8.89
C LEU A 184 1.48 -11.08 -8.21
N LYS A 185 2.15 -10.21 -8.99
CA LYS A 185 2.85 -9.04 -8.48
C LYS A 185 1.87 -8.01 -7.95
N GLU A 186 0.79 -7.74 -8.69
CA GLU A 186 -0.28 -6.83 -8.26
C GLU A 186 -0.99 -7.36 -7.00
N TYR A 187 -1.39 -8.63 -6.99
CA TYR A 187 -1.98 -9.28 -5.82
C TYR A 187 -1.09 -9.14 -4.57
N THR A 188 0.21 -9.34 -4.75
CA THR A 188 1.21 -9.27 -3.67
C THR A 188 1.44 -7.83 -3.22
N SER A 189 1.55 -6.87 -4.15
CA SER A 189 1.82 -5.46 -3.80
C SER A 189 0.66 -4.79 -3.07
N GLU A 190 -0.56 -5.29 -3.23
CA GLU A 190 -1.73 -4.86 -2.46
C GLU A 190 -1.67 -5.27 -0.98
N ARG A 191 -0.92 -6.34 -0.64
CA ARG A 191 -1.00 -7.04 0.66
C ARG A 191 0.31 -7.04 1.46
N TYR A 192 1.45 -6.93 0.78
CA TYR A 192 2.78 -7.06 1.36
C TYR A 192 3.67 -5.88 0.95
N LEU A 193 4.55 -5.46 1.85
CA LEU A 193 5.48 -4.36 1.62
C LEU A 193 6.64 -4.82 0.74
N SER A 194 6.88 -4.13 -0.38
CA SER A 194 8.09 -4.33 -1.18
C SER A 194 9.33 -3.97 -0.37
N THR A 195 10.33 -4.85 -0.39
CA THR A 195 11.66 -4.56 0.19
C THR A 195 12.58 -3.83 -0.80
N ASN A 196 12.15 -3.74 -2.07
CA ASN A 196 12.95 -3.29 -3.23
C ASN A 196 14.23 -4.12 -3.46
N LYS A 197 14.31 -5.33 -2.88
CA LYS A 197 15.41 -6.28 -3.07
C LYS A 197 15.01 -7.38 -4.05
N LEU A 198 16.03 -7.93 -4.70
CA LEU A 198 15.93 -9.17 -5.45
C LEU A 198 16.59 -10.30 -4.64
N VAL A 199 15.87 -11.40 -4.46
CA VAL A 199 16.38 -12.62 -3.83
C VAL A 199 16.40 -13.71 -4.88
N LYS A 200 17.60 -14.13 -5.29
CA LYS A 200 17.81 -15.12 -6.38
C LYS A 200 17.08 -14.75 -7.69
N GLY A 201 16.88 -13.45 -7.94
CA GLY A 201 16.19 -12.94 -9.14
C GLY A 201 14.72 -12.59 -8.93
N ASP A 202 14.12 -12.96 -7.80
CA ASP A 202 12.71 -12.68 -7.49
C ASP A 202 12.55 -11.42 -6.64
N TYR A 203 11.46 -10.68 -6.83
CA TYR A 203 11.10 -9.52 -6.01
C TYR A 203 10.66 -9.97 -4.62
N GLU A 204 11.29 -9.43 -3.57
CA GLU A 204 10.93 -9.77 -2.18
C GLU A 204 9.93 -8.77 -1.59
N PHE A 205 8.86 -9.33 -1.01
CA PHE A 205 7.86 -8.63 -0.21
C PHE A 205 7.75 -9.27 1.18
N LEU A 206 7.36 -8.46 2.17
CA LEU A 206 7.16 -8.91 3.56
C LEU A 206 5.79 -8.45 4.09
N SER A 207 5.19 -9.24 4.97
CA SER A 207 4.07 -8.75 5.78
C SER A 207 4.56 -7.64 6.72
N VAL A 208 3.64 -6.80 7.21
CA VAL A 208 3.97 -5.69 8.13
C VAL A 208 4.68 -6.18 9.39
N ASP A 209 4.32 -7.34 9.91
CA ASP A 209 4.94 -7.98 11.07
C ASP A 209 6.20 -8.81 10.72
N GLU A 210 6.53 -8.91 9.43
CA GLU A 210 7.64 -9.68 8.85
C GLU A 210 7.57 -11.19 9.12
N ARG A 211 6.38 -11.73 9.42
CA ARG A 211 6.14 -13.17 9.62
C ARG A 211 5.92 -13.94 8.33
N ILE A 212 5.55 -13.25 7.26
CA ILE A 212 5.36 -13.81 5.93
C ILE A 212 6.34 -13.13 4.98
N ARG A 213 7.07 -13.94 4.21
CA ARG A 213 7.84 -13.51 3.06
C ARG A 213 7.16 -13.99 1.80
N VAL A 214 7.12 -13.13 0.78
CA VAL A 214 6.63 -13.50 -0.55
C VAL A 214 7.71 -13.18 -1.58
N LEU A 215 8.11 -14.17 -2.37
CA LEU A 215 9.00 -14.02 -3.50
C LEU A 215 8.19 -14.07 -4.78
N VAL A 216 8.22 -13.00 -5.57
CA VAL A 216 7.47 -12.92 -6.83
C VAL A 216 8.42 -12.91 -8.01
N SER A 217 8.28 -13.88 -8.90
CA SER A 217 9.17 -13.99 -10.06
C SER A 217 8.96 -12.84 -11.05
N PRO A 218 10.04 -12.30 -11.67
CA PRO A 218 9.93 -11.27 -12.69
C PRO A 218 9.27 -11.84 -13.94
N TYR A 219 8.61 -10.99 -14.74
CA TYR A 219 7.90 -11.39 -15.97
C TYR A 219 8.75 -12.29 -16.90
N SER A 220 8.14 -13.34 -17.44
CA SER A 220 8.66 -14.43 -18.27
C SER A 220 7.59 -14.83 -19.28
N GLU A 221 7.94 -15.59 -20.30
CA GLU A 221 7.03 -15.83 -21.42
C GLU A 221 5.89 -16.82 -21.13
N SER A 222 5.95 -17.61 -20.05
CA SER A 222 4.96 -18.67 -19.79
C SER A 222 4.20 -18.50 -18.47
N TYR A 223 4.89 -18.54 -17.33
CA TYR A 223 4.27 -18.55 -16.00
C TYR A 223 5.03 -17.67 -15.01
N HIS A 224 4.29 -17.07 -14.08
CA HIS A 224 4.85 -16.37 -12.92
C HIS A 224 4.47 -17.07 -11.64
N TYR A 225 5.31 -16.85 -10.64
CA TYR A 225 5.21 -17.47 -9.34
C TYR A 225 5.13 -16.40 -8.27
N ALA A 226 4.29 -16.61 -7.26
CA ALA A 226 4.38 -15.96 -5.97
C ALA A 226 4.55 -17.06 -4.92
N ILE A 227 5.71 -17.11 -4.29
CA ILE A 227 6.09 -18.13 -3.32
C ILE A 227 6.01 -17.51 -1.92
N PHE A 228 5.04 -17.94 -1.15
CA PHE A 228 4.83 -17.57 0.25
C PHE A 228 5.67 -18.50 1.14
N LEU A 229 6.42 -17.91 2.05
CA LEU A 229 7.36 -18.56 2.95
C LEU A 229 7.21 -17.98 4.36
N HIS A 230 7.75 -18.69 5.36
CA HIS A 230 8.05 -18.06 6.64
C HIS A 230 8.94 -16.83 6.43
N GLY A 231 8.54 -15.73 7.07
CA GLY A 231 9.29 -14.49 7.10
C GLY A 231 10.51 -14.58 8.02
N PRO A 232 11.36 -13.55 8.03
CA PRO A 232 12.52 -13.48 8.90
C PRO A 232 12.17 -13.41 10.39
N ARG A 233 10.93 -13.02 10.74
CA ARG A 233 10.43 -13.14 12.11
C ARG A 233 9.61 -14.43 12.29
N PRO A 234 9.92 -15.25 13.31
CA PRO A 234 9.13 -16.42 13.65
C PRO A 234 7.73 -16.05 14.19
#